data_AF-A0A7T7HCT1-F1
#
_entry.id   AF-A0A7T7HCT1-F1
#
_cell.length_a   1.000
_cell.length_b   1.000
_cell.length_c   1.000
_cell.angle_alpha   90.00
_cell.angle_beta   90.00
_cell.angle_gamma   90.00
#
_symmetry.space_group_name_H-M   'P 1'
#
loop_
_entity.id
_entity.type
_entity.pdbx_description
1 polymer ?
#
loop_
_entity_poly.entity_id
_entity_poly.type
_entity_poly.pdbx_seq_one_letter_code
_entity_poly.pdbx_strand_id
1 'polypeptide(L)' 'MTTYNYLLGRDKLEVLEELEEGIFNFYSEDVWIYELKSGFIKETILYIEFDGVYVINVCIKNFYFGLYS' A
#
# COMPACT_ATOMS: atom_id res chain seq x y z
N MET A 1 -10.43 10.26 5.03
CA MET A 1 -11.35 9.53 4.14
C MET A 1 -10.57 8.38 3.54
N THR A 2 -11.13 7.19 3.68
CA THR A 2 -10.54 5.86 3.52
C THR A 2 -10.38 5.49 2.06
N THR A 3 -9.39 6.08 1.39
CA THR A 3 -9.24 6.02 -0.07
C THR A 3 -9.15 4.60 -0.61
N TYR A 4 -8.67 3.61 0.14
CA TYR A 4 -8.43 2.24 -0.36
C TYR A 4 -9.22 1.15 0.38
N ASN A 5 -10.19 1.49 1.22
CA ASN A 5 -10.99 0.48 1.94
C ASN A 5 -11.84 -0.38 1.00
N TYR A 6 -12.07 0.06 -0.24
CA TYR A 6 -12.77 -0.72 -1.24
C TYR A 6 -11.99 -1.97 -1.71
N LEU A 7 -10.70 -2.07 -1.34
CA LEU A 7 -9.87 -3.25 -1.58
C LEU A 7 -10.11 -4.34 -0.53
N LEU A 8 -10.77 -4.04 0.60
CA LEU A 8 -11.05 -5.04 1.64
C LEU A 8 -11.88 -6.20 1.08
N GLY A 9 -11.45 -7.42 1.35
CA GLY A 9 -12.08 -8.65 0.87
C GLY A 9 -11.79 -9.00 -0.60
N ARG A 10 -11.08 -8.13 -1.34
CA ARG A 10 -10.62 -8.45 -2.69
C ARG A 10 -9.46 -9.43 -2.68
N ASP A 11 -9.30 -10.15 -3.77
CA ASP A 11 -8.17 -11.04 -3.94
C ASP A 11 -6.92 -10.33 -4.52
N LYS A 12 -5.75 -10.95 -4.37
CA LYS A 12 -4.47 -10.42 -4.86
C LYS A 12 -4.47 -10.04 -6.34
N LEU A 13 -5.15 -10.78 -7.21
CA LEU A 13 -5.20 -10.48 -8.65
C LEU A 13 -6.05 -9.24 -8.90
N GLU A 14 -7.22 -9.13 -8.26
CA GLU A 14 -8.07 -7.94 -8.34
C GLU A 14 -7.32 -6.68 -7.85
N VAL A 15 -6.54 -6.81 -6.77
CA VAL A 15 -5.71 -5.70 -6.27
C VAL A 15 -4.61 -5.32 -7.27
N LEU A 16 -3.97 -6.31 -7.90
CA LEU A 16 -2.92 -6.08 -8.89
C LEU A 16 -3.46 -5.42 -10.16
N GLU A 17 -4.62 -5.86 -10.65
CA GLU A 17 -5.28 -5.27 -11.82
C GLU A 17 -5.69 -3.81 -11.58
N GLU A 18 -6.13 -3.49 -10.36
CA GLU A 18 -6.61 -2.14 -10.05
C GLU A 18 -5.49 -1.15 -9.71
N LEU A 19 -4.45 -1.59 -9.01
CA LEU A 19 -3.34 -0.72 -8.60
C LEU A 19 -2.15 -0.72 -9.57
N GLU A 20 -2.13 -1.65 -10.52
CA GLU A 20 -1.03 -1.94 -11.44
C GLU A 20 0.30 -2.33 -10.73
N GLU A 21 1.23 -2.92 -11.48
CA GLU A 21 2.59 -3.14 -11.01
C GLU A 21 3.37 -1.81 -11.04
N GLY A 22 3.62 -1.24 -9.87
CA GLY A 22 4.46 -0.07 -9.69
C GLY A 22 5.94 -0.43 -9.60
N ILE A 23 6.81 0.51 -10.01
CA ILE A 23 8.27 0.34 -10.06
C ILE A 23 8.90 0.13 -8.67
N PHE A 24 8.26 0.64 -7.61
CA PHE A 24 8.77 0.63 -6.23
C PHE A 24 7.84 -0.12 -5.26
N ASN A 25 7.12 -1.13 -5.75
CA ASN A 25 6.24 -1.94 -4.91
C ASN A 25 6.98 -3.16 -4.34
N PHE A 26 6.65 -3.52 -3.10
CA PHE A 26 7.16 -4.72 -2.44
C PHE A 26 6.02 -5.71 -2.19
N TYR A 27 6.22 -6.95 -2.64
CA TYR A 27 5.21 -8.00 -2.62
C TYR A 27 5.67 -9.18 -1.77
N SER A 28 5.28 -9.21 -0.49
CA SER A 28 5.41 -10.40 0.35
C SER A 28 4.18 -11.31 0.23
N GLU A 29 4.22 -12.48 0.84
CA GLU A 29 3.07 -13.39 0.93
C GLU A 29 1.90 -12.72 1.66
N ASP A 30 2.15 -12.13 2.84
CA ASP A 30 1.07 -11.61 3.68
C ASP A 30 0.91 -10.08 3.61
N VAL A 31 1.88 -9.36 3.04
CA VAL A 31 1.89 -7.89 3.05
C VAL A 31 2.42 -7.34 1.73
N TRP A 32 1.63 -6.48 1.10
CA TRP A 32 2.06 -5.68 -0.04
C TRP A 32 2.21 -4.23 0.35
N ILE A 33 3.25 -3.60 -0.20
CA ILE A 33 3.61 -2.22 0.06
C ILE A 33 3.69 -1.51 -1.28
N TYR A 34 2.88 -0.47 -1.43
CA TYR A 34 2.82 0.36 -2.63
C TYR A 34 3.30 1.76 -2.31
N GLU A 35 4.25 2.26 -3.09
CA GLU A 35 4.63 3.66 -3.02
C GLU A 35 3.62 4.51 -3.80
N LEU A 36 2.77 5.26 -3.11
CA LEU A 36 1.78 6.13 -3.76
C LEU A 36 2.38 7.45 -4.20
N LYS A 37 3.31 8.00 -3.40
CA LYS A 37 3.96 9.28 -3.69
C LYS A 37 5.28 9.39 -2.95
N SER A 38 6.36 9.52 -3.70
CA SER A 38 7.67 9.91 -3.20
C SER A 38 7.90 11.41 -3.34
N GLY A 39 8.53 12.03 -2.35
CA GLY A 39 8.95 13.42 -2.41
C GLY A 39 10.01 13.72 -1.36
N PHE A 40 10.85 14.71 -1.63
CA PHE A 40 11.99 15.08 -0.77
C PHE A 40 11.62 15.29 0.72
N ILE A 41 10.40 15.74 1.00
CA ILE A 41 9.93 16.04 2.36
C ILE A 41 8.99 14.94 2.89
N LYS A 42 8.30 14.24 2.00
CA LYS A 42 7.21 13.34 2.37
C LYS A 42 7.13 12.16 1.41
N GLU A 43 7.09 10.98 2.00
CA GLU A 43 6.79 9.72 1.32
C GLU A 43 5.43 9.20 1.81
N THR A 44 4.59 8.74 0.90
CA THR A 44 3.26 8.20 1.19
C THR A 44 3.19 6.77 0.68
N ILE A 45 2.98 5.84 1.60
CA ILE A 45 3.02 4.40 1.36
C ILE A 45 1.65 3.81 1.69
N LEU A 46 1.16 2.94 0.83
CA LEU A 46 -0.01 2.09 1.05
C LEU A 46 0.44 0.71 1.47
N TYR A 47 -0.05 0.27 2.62
CA TYR A 47 0.12 -1.07 3.15
C TYR A 47 -1.18 -1.85 2.95
N ILE A 48 -1.06 -3.05 2.41
CA ILE A 48 -2.15 -3.99 2.20
C ILE A 48 -1.76 -5.30 2.87
N GLU A 49 -2.57 -5.76 3.81
CA GLU A 49 -2.34 -7.04 4.50
C GLU A 49 -3.34 -8.08 3.99
N PHE A 50 -2.84 -9.30 3.83
CA PHE A 50 -3.58 -10.43 3.29
C PHE A 50 -3.68 -11.56 4.32
N ASP A 51 -4.80 -12.25 4.30
CA ASP A 51 -4.93 -13.59 4.87
C ASP A 51 -5.08 -14.57 3.69
N GLY A 52 -3.98 -15.27 3.39
CA GLY A 52 -3.84 -16.07 2.19
C GLY A 52 -3.89 -15.21 0.92
N VAL A 53 -5.06 -15.14 0.27
CA VAL A 53 -5.25 -14.42 -1.01
C VAL A 53 -6.09 -13.16 -0.84
N TYR A 54 -6.81 -13.01 0.27
CA TYR A 54 -7.78 -11.94 0.45
C TYR A 54 -7.24 -10.81 1.32
N VAL A 55 -7.57 -9.57 0.96
CA VAL A 55 -7.21 -8.39 1.73
C VAL A 55 -8.01 -8.33 3.03
N ILE A 56 -7.31 -8.31 4.15
CA ILE A 56 -7.91 -8.16 5.48
C ILE A 56 -7.75 -6.76 6.06
N ASN A 57 -6.75 -6.00 5.60
CA ASN A 57 -6.46 -4.69 6.13
C ASN A 57 -5.79 -3.80 5.08
N VAL A 58 -6.07 -2.50 5.16
CA VAL A 58 -5.49 -1.49 4.27
C VAL A 58 -5.18 -0.24 5.07
N CYS A 59 -3.94 0.25 4.98
CA CYS A 59 -3.48 1.40 5.74
C CYS A 59 -2.58 2.30 4.91
N ILE A 60 -2.80 3.62 4.95
CA ILE A 60 -1.87 4.59 4.38
C ILE A 60 -0.97 5.13 5.49
N LYS A 61 0.35 5.06 5.29
CA LYS A 61 1.34 5.71 6.16
C LYS A 61 2.03 6.84 5.43
N ASN A 62 2.26 7.92 6.15
CA ASN A 62 2.98 9.08 5.66
C ASN A 62 4.28 9.19 6.47
N PHE A 63 5.41 9.19 5.78
CA PHE A 63 6.72 9.41 6.36
C PHE A 63 7.17 10.82 5.98
N TYR A 64 7.66 11.58 6.96
CA TYR A 64 8.16 12.94 6.76
C TYR A 64 9.66 12.96 7.04
N PHE A 65 10.45 13.25 6.00
CA PHE A 65 11.88 13.41 6.13
C PHE A 65 12.14 14.87 6.55
N GLY A 66 12.43 15.09 7.84
CA GLY A 66 12.77 16.43 8.36
C GLY A 66 12.40 16.77 9.82
N LEU A 67 12.05 15.80 10.68
CA LEU A 67 11.82 16.06 12.12
C LEU A 67 12.89 15.45 13.05
N TYR A 68 13.99 14.94 12.48
CA TYR A 68 15.21 14.59 13.23
C TYR A 68 16.31 15.58 12.84
N SER A 69 16.19 16.82 13.32
CA SER A 69 17.25 17.84 13.32
C SER A 69 17.35 18.43 14.71
#